data_AF-A0A848GP14-F1
#
_entry.id   AF-A0A848GP14-F1
#
_cell.length_a   1.000
_cell.length_b   1.000
_cell.length_c   1.000
_cell.angle_alpha   90.00
_cell.angle_beta   90.00
_cell.angle_gamma   90.00
#
_symmetry.space_group_name_H-M   'P 1'
#
loop_
_entity.id
_entity.type
_entity.pdbx_description
1 polymer ?
#
loop_
_entity_poly.entity_id
_entity_poly.type
_entity_poly.pdbx_seq_one_letter_code
_entity_poly.pdbx_strand_id
1 'polypeptide(L)'
;MLASNDEIYNIFRRDLHLSEEKTRKLAAVLDTSICDTQSSIYVTKVETLDLTVKLERVIIIQENMQKELGEVKAGVTGLSNEIKSNYKDTIKSIFAAGFIQFIITIGGLIGIISFMLRK
;
A
#
# COMPACT_ATOMS: atom_id res chain seq x y z
N MET A 1 31.53 -17.97 -30.59
CA MET A 1 32.04 -18.17 -29.23
C MET A 1 33.34 -19.01 -29.18
N LEU A 2 34.15 -19.07 -30.25
CA LEU A 2 35.32 -19.96 -30.34
C LEU A 2 36.69 -19.24 -30.32
N ALA A 3 36.74 -17.90 -30.42
CA ALA A 3 38.01 -17.17 -30.54
C ALA A 3 38.81 -17.07 -29.23
N SER A 4 38.14 -17.04 -28.06
CA SER A 4 38.81 -16.89 -26.76
C SER A 4 39.45 -18.19 -26.25
N ASN A 5 39.01 -19.34 -26.76
CA ASN A 5 39.47 -20.63 -26.26
C ASN A 5 40.83 -21.02 -26.86
N ASP A 6 41.10 -20.61 -28.09
CA ASP A 6 42.38 -20.84 -28.75
C ASP A 6 43.52 -20.04 -28.10
N GLU A 7 43.26 -18.82 -27.65
CA GLU A 7 44.24 -18.02 -26.91
C GLU A 7 44.57 -18.62 -25.54
N ILE A 8 43.54 -19.04 -24.79
CA ILE A 8 43.70 -19.67 -23.49
C ILE A 8 44.41 -21.03 -23.61
N TYR A 9 44.04 -21.81 -24.64
CA TYR A 9 44.72 -23.06 -24.98
C TYR A 9 46.20 -22.83 -25.29
N ASN A 10 46.52 -21.77 -26.06
CA ASN A 10 47.88 -21.41 -26.38
C ASN A 10 48.68 -20.96 -25.15
N ILE A 11 48.08 -20.24 -24.20
CA ILE A 11 48.71 -19.87 -22.92
C ILE A 11 49.02 -21.13 -22.10
N PHE A 12 48.05 -22.04 -21.95
CA PHE A 12 48.23 -23.29 -21.21
C PHE A 12 49.31 -24.20 -21.84
N ARG A 13 49.43 -24.20 -23.17
CA ARG A 13 50.43 -25.01 -23.88
C ARG A 13 51.82 -24.37 -23.91
N ARG A 14 51.91 -23.06 -24.19
CA ARG A 14 53.18 -22.37 -24.43
C ARG A 14 53.81 -21.85 -23.15
N ASP A 15 53.02 -21.29 -22.24
CA ASP A 15 53.54 -20.58 -21.08
C ASP A 15 53.57 -21.49 -19.84
N LEU A 16 52.63 -22.44 -19.76
CA LEU A 16 52.54 -23.43 -18.67
C LEU A 16 53.13 -24.81 -19.05
N HIS A 17 53.58 -24.98 -20.29
CA HIS A 17 54.18 -26.23 -20.81
C HIS A 17 53.35 -27.50 -20.52
N LEU A 18 52.01 -27.37 -20.49
CA LEU A 18 51.15 -28.52 -20.23
C LEU A 18 51.12 -29.45 -21.46
N SER A 19 51.10 -30.75 -21.19
CA SER A 19 50.84 -31.78 -22.22
C SER A 19 49.49 -31.51 -22.87
N GLU A 20 49.37 -31.75 -24.17
CA GLU A 20 48.17 -31.50 -24.98
C GLU A 20 46.86 -32.00 -24.33
N GLU A 21 46.89 -33.18 -23.72
CA GLU A 21 45.76 -33.75 -22.99
C GLU A 21 45.30 -32.90 -21.79
N LYS A 22 46.26 -32.40 -20.98
CA LYS A 22 45.99 -31.55 -19.82
C LYS A 22 45.50 -30.17 -20.25
N THR A 23 46.06 -29.61 -21.32
CA THR A 23 45.65 -28.33 -21.90
C THR A 23 44.20 -28.39 -22.39
N ARG A 24 43.81 -29.43 -23.13
CA ARG A 24 42.42 -29.61 -23.59
C ARG A 24 41.45 -29.79 -22.42
N LYS A 25 41.84 -30.57 -21.40
CA LYS A 25 41.00 -30.78 -20.22
C LYS A 25 40.77 -29.49 -19.45
N LEU A 26 41.81 -28.67 -19.26
CA LEU A 26 41.71 -27.41 -18.54
C LEU A 26 40.89 -26.37 -19.30
N ALA A 27 41.08 -26.27 -20.63
CA ALA A 27 40.28 -25.42 -21.50
C ALA A 27 38.78 -25.80 -21.44
N ALA A 28 38.47 -27.10 -21.52
CA ALA A 28 37.10 -27.58 -21.42
C ALA A 28 36.43 -27.28 -20.06
N VAL A 29 37.18 -27.43 -18.96
CA VAL A 29 36.68 -27.09 -17.61
C VAL A 29 36.42 -25.59 -17.48
N LEU A 30 37.32 -24.76 -18.02
CA LEU A 30 37.17 -23.31 -17.98
C LEU A 30 35.97 -22.84 -18.81
N ASP A 31 35.80 -23.36 -20.02
CA ASP A 31 34.64 -23.06 -20.87
C ASP A 31 33.33 -23.43 -20.19
N THR A 32 33.28 -24.62 -19.58
CA THR A 32 32.09 -25.07 -18.84
C THR A 32 31.79 -24.11 -17.69
N SER A 33 32.81 -23.75 -16.90
CA SER A 33 32.66 -22.79 -15.80
C SER A 33 32.22 -21.40 -16.26
N ILE A 34 32.73 -20.92 -17.40
CA ILE A 34 32.34 -19.63 -17.99
C ILE A 34 30.89 -19.69 -18.46
N CYS A 35 30.49 -20.78 -19.12
CA CYS A 35 29.13 -20.98 -19.60
C CYS A 35 28.13 -21.02 -18.44
N ASP A 36 28.42 -21.78 -17.40
CA ASP A 36 27.61 -21.86 -16.18
C ASP A 36 27.48 -20.49 -15.50
N THR A 37 28.59 -19.75 -15.41
CA THR A 37 28.61 -18.40 -14.83
C THR A 37 27.78 -17.43 -15.65
N GLN A 38 27.90 -17.44 -16.98
CA GLN A 38 27.10 -16.59 -17.86
C GLN A 38 25.61 -16.91 -17.79
N SER A 39 25.25 -18.19 -17.71
CA SER A 39 23.88 -18.63 -17.51
C SER A 39 23.32 -18.11 -16.17
N SER A 40 24.08 -18.27 -15.09
CA SER A 40 23.72 -17.75 -13.76
C SER A 40 23.54 -16.23 -13.75
N ILE A 41 24.45 -15.49 -14.39
CA ILE A 41 24.34 -14.03 -14.55
C ILE A 41 23.07 -13.66 -15.32
N TYR A 42 22.75 -14.38 -16.39
CA TYR A 42 21.54 -14.12 -17.18
C TYR A 42 20.27 -14.36 -16.34
N VAL A 43 20.20 -15.48 -15.62
CA VAL A 43 19.07 -15.78 -14.72
C VAL A 43 18.92 -14.70 -13.66
N THR A 44 20.02 -14.32 -12.99
CA THR A 44 20.01 -13.25 -11.99
C THR A 44 19.53 -11.92 -12.58
N LYS A 45 19.93 -11.59 -13.81
CA LYS A 45 19.47 -10.37 -14.49
C LYS A 45 17.97 -10.39 -14.80
N VAL A 46 17.43 -11.56 -15.16
CA VAL A 46 15.99 -11.72 -15.40
C VAL A 46 15.21 -11.60 -14.09
N GLU A 47 15.67 -12.23 -13.01
CA GLU A 47 15.05 -12.15 -11.69
C GLU A 47 15.07 -10.74 -11.12
N THR A 48 16.21 -10.03 -11.26
CA THR A 48 16.31 -8.63 -10.82
C THR A 48 15.35 -7.72 -11.59
N LEU A 49 15.18 -7.93 -12.90
CA LEU A 49 14.20 -7.19 -13.69
C LEU A 49 12.75 -7.48 -13.25
N ASP A 50 12.42 -8.75 -12.97
CA ASP A 50 11.11 -9.13 -12.45
C ASP A 50 10.83 -8.50 -11.08
N LEU A 51 11.84 -8.47 -10.19
CA LEU A 51 11.76 -7.79 -8.91
C LEU A 51 11.55 -6.28 -9.07
N THR A 52 12.21 -5.63 -10.02
CA THR A 52 11.99 -4.20 -10.33
C THR A 52 10.54 -3.95 -10.74
N VAL A 53 9.98 -4.77 -11.64
CA VAL A 53 8.58 -4.64 -12.08
C VAL A 53 7.60 -4.90 -10.93
N LYS A 54 7.89 -5.86 -10.05
CA LYS A 54 7.09 -6.10 -8.84
C LYS A 54 7.15 -4.91 -7.89
N LEU A 55 8.31 -4.30 -7.72
CA LEU A 55 8.49 -3.13 -6.85
C LEU A 55 7.71 -1.92 -7.36
N GLU A 56 7.74 -1.64 -8.67
CA GLU A 56 6.94 -0.57 -9.28
C GLU A 56 5.44 -0.79 -9.05
N ARG A 57 4.95 -2.04 -9.17
CA ARG A 57 3.56 -2.37 -8.85
C ARG A 57 3.21 -2.09 -7.40
N VAL A 58 4.10 -2.41 -6.46
CA VAL A 58 3.90 -2.13 -5.03
C VAL A 58 3.82 -0.61 -4.78
N ILE A 59 4.67 0.18 -5.44
CA ILE A 59 4.65 1.65 -5.32
C ILE A 59 3.30 2.20 -5.78
N ILE A 60 2.80 1.77 -6.94
CA ILE A 60 1.49 2.21 -7.48
C ILE A 60 0.36 1.85 -6.50
N ILE A 61 0.38 0.63 -5.93
CA ILE A 61 -0.62 0.21 -4.95
C ILE A 61 -0.56 1.10 -3.71
N GLN A 62 0.65 1.42 -3.23
CA GLN A 62 0.82 2.28 -2.05
C GLN A 62 0.29 3.70 -2.28
N GLU A 63 0.54 4.29 -3.45
CA GLU A 63 0.01 5.62 -3.81
C GLU A 63 -1.52 5.61 -3.87
N ASN A 64 -2.12 4.60 -4.49
CA ASN A 64 -3.58 4.44 -4.54
C ASN A 64 -4.17 4.29 -3.14
N MET A 65 -3.56 3.46 -2.28
CA MET A 65 -4.00 3.30 -0.89
C MET A 65 -3.92 4.60 -0.09
N GLN A 66 -2.86 5.40 -0.28
CA GLN A 66 -2.76 6.70 0.41
C GLN A 66 -3.85 7.67 -0.04
N LYS A 67 -4.18 7.67 -1.33
CA LYS A 67 -5.27 8.48 -1.86
C LYS A 67 -6.62 8.06 -1.27
N GLU A 68 -6.95 6.77 -1.32
CA GLU A 68 -8.20 6.24 -0.75
C GLU A 68 -8.29 6.52 0.76
N LEU A 69 -7.19 6.36 1.50
CA LEU A 69 -7.15 6.68 2.93
C LEU A 69 -7.44 8.17 3.18
N GLY A 70 -6.95 9.05 2.33
CA GLY A 70 -7.23 10.49 2.36
C GLY A 70 -8.72 10.79 2.16
N GLU A 71 -9.34 10.15 1.17
CA GLU A 71 -10.77 10.27 0.87
C GLU A 71 -11.64 9.74 2.03
N VAL A 72 -11.30 8.57 2.56
CA VAL A 72 -11.98 7.99 3.74
C VAL A 72 -11.85 8.92 4.95
N LYS A 73 -10.66 9.47 5.21
CA LYS A 73 -10.44 10.39 6.33
C LYS A 73 -11.26 11.68 6.18
N ALA A 74 -11.34 12.22 4.96
CA ALA A 74 -12.18 13.38 4.65
C ALA A 74 -13.67 13.04 4.87
N GLY A 75 -14.12 11.88 4.38
CA GLY A 75 -15.48 11.39 4.57
C GLY A 75 -15.87 11.22 6.04
N VAL A 76 -15.01 10.58 6.84
CA VAL A 76 -15.21 10.41 8.29
C VAL A 76 -15.27 11.76 9.02
N THR A 77 -14.41 12.71 8.63
CA THR A 77 -14.43 14.06 9.21
C THR A 77 -15.72 14.81 8.85
N GLY A 78 -16.18 14.69 7.60
CA GLY A 78 -17.45 15.24 7.14
C GLY A 78 -18.63 14.66 7.93
N LEU A 79 -18.71 13.34 8.02
CA LEU A 79 -19.76 12.64 8.77
C LEU A 79 -19.76 13.01 10.26
N SER A 80 -18.58 13.12 10.87
CA SER A 80 -18.44 13.55 12.27
C SER A 80 -19.00 14.96 12.49
N ASN A 81 -18.71 15.90 11.58
CA ASN A 81 -19.23 17.25 11.63
C ASN A 81 -20.75 17.28 11.44
N GLU A 82 -21.28 16.48 10.52
CA GLU A 82 -22.72 16.36 10.27
C GLU A 82 -23.46 15.80 11.49
N ILE A 83 -22.94 14.71 12.09
CA ILE A 83 -23.49 14.13 13.33
C ILE A 83 -23.51 15.18 14.44
N LYS A 84 -22.42 15.94 14.61
CA LYS A 84 -22.32 16.99 15.64
C LYS A 84 -23.35 18.11 15.42
N SER A 85 -23.57 18.50 14.16
CA SER A 85 -24.59 19.50 13.81
C SER A 85 -25.99 18.98 14.09
N ASN A 86 -26.31 17.78 13.58
CA ASN A 86 -27.62 17.15 13.76
C ASN A 86 -27.95 16.94 15.23
N TYR A 87 -26.98 16.54 16.04
CA TYR A 87 -27.15 16.41 17.50
C TYR A 87 -27.49 17.75 18.15
N LYS A 88 -26.77 18.83 17.80
CA LYS A 88 -27.04 20.17 18.32
C LYS A 88 -28.44 20.66 17.96
N ASP A 89 -28.88 20.43 16.73
CA ASP A 89 -30.20 20.86 16.27
C ASP A 89 -31.32 20.02 16.88
N THR A 90 -31.09 18.71 17.05
CA THR A 90 -32.00 17.82 17.79
C THR A 90 -32.21 18.28 19.23
N ILE A 91 -31.13 18.64 19.95
CA ILE A 91 -31.24 19.19 21.32
C ILE A 91 -32.08 20.46 21.36
N LYS A 92 -31.84 21.40 20.42
CA LYS A 92 -32.63 22.63 20.36
C LYS A 92 -34.11 22.36 20.12
N SER A 93 -34.42 21.41 19.23
CA SER A 93 -35.80 21.01 18.93
C SER A 93 -36.48 20.41 20.17
N ILE A 94 -35.79 19.50 20.87
CA ILE A 94 -36.30 18.90 22.11
C ILE A 94 -36.55 19.98 23.18
N PHE A 95 -35.63 20.93 23.34
CA PHE A 95 -35.79 22.02 24.30
C PHE A 95 -37.00 22.90 23.96
N ALA A 96 -37.16 23.27 22.70
CA ALA A 96 -38.30 24.07 22.24
C ALA A 96 -39.63 23.35 22.46
N ALA A 97 -39.70 22.05 22.14
CA ALA A 97 -40.88 21.23 22.38
C ALA A 97 -41.21 21.14 23.88
N GLY A 98 -40.20 20.92 24.73
CA GLY A 98 -40.37 20.89 26.18
C GLY A 98 -40.87 22.22 26.75
N PHE A 99 -40.37 23.35 26.24
CA PHE A 99 -40.82 24.68 26.65
C PHE A 99 -42.28 24.95 26.29
N ILE A 100 -42.71 24.57 25.09
CA ILE A 100 -44.12 24.69 24.66
C ILE A 100 -45.02 23.86 25.60
N GLN A 101 -44.62 22.63 25.91
CA GLN A 101 -45.39 21.75 26.78
C GLN A 101 -45.50 22.29 28.22
N PHE A 102 -44.44 22.95 28.71
CA PHE A 102 -44.46 23.65 29.99
C PHE A 102 -45.48 24.80 30.03
N ILE A 103 -45.51 25.65 28.99
CA ILE A 103 -46.49 26.75 28.88
C ILE A 103 -47.92 26.21 28.88
N ILE A 104 -48.20 25.16 28.09
CA ILE A 104 -49.53 24.53 28.02
C ILE A 104 -49.95 24.03 29.41
N THR A 105 -49.05 23.39 30.14
CA THR A 105 -49.32 22.84 31.48
C THR A 105 -49.65 23.95 32.49
N ILE A 106 -48.87 25.03 32.50
CA ILE A 106 -49.12 26.19 33.39
C ILE A 106 -50.42 26.90 33.02
N GLY A 107 -50.65 27.16 31.73
CA GLY A 107 -51.89 27.77 31.26
C GLY A 107 -53.12 26.97 31.66
N GLY A 108 -53.04 25.64 31.55
CA GLY A 108 -54.08 24.72 32.01
C GLY A 108 -54.33 24.84 33.52
N LEU A 109 -53.28 24.83 34.34
CA LEU A 109 -53.40 25.00 35.80
C LEU A 109 -54.05 26.33 36.19
N ILE A 110 -53.61 27.45 35.59
CA ILE A 110 -54.19 28.78 35.84
C ILE A 110 -55.67 28.81 35.46
N GLY A 111 -56.04 28.19 34.33
CA GLY A 111 -57.43 28.07 33.89
C GLY A 111 -58.30 27.32 34.90
N ILE A 112 -57.81 26.20 35.44
CA ILE A 112 -58.51 25.41 36.46
C ILE A 112 -58.71 26.24 37.74
N ILE A 113 -57.65 26.89 38.24
CA ILE A 113 -57.73 27.73 39.45
C ILE A 113 -58.72 28.88 39.25
N SER A 114 -58.65 29.57 38.10
CA SER A 114 -59.58 30.66 37.77
C SER A 114 -61.03 30.19 37.70
N PHE A 115 -61.27 28.98 37.19
CA PHE A 115 -62.60 28.38 37.16
C PHE A 115 -63.11 28.06 38.57
N MET A 116 -62.25 27.53 39.45
CA MET A 116 -62.60 27.27 40.85
C MET A 116 -62.92 28.54 41.65
N LEU A 117 -62.20 29.65 41.42
CA LEU A 117 -62.43 30.92 42.12
C LEU A 117 -63.67 31.70 41.65
N ARG A 118 -64.20 31.39 40.45
CA ARG A 118 -65.44 32.00 39.93
C ARG A 118 -66.72 31.30 40.39
N LYS A 119 -66.59 30.11 40.99
CA LYS A 119 -67.70 29.35 41.58
C LYS A 119 -67.82 29.69 43.06
#